data_AF-A0A6A5VC83-F1
#
_entry.id   AF-A0A6A5VC83-F1
#
_cell.length_a   1.000
_cell.length_b   1.000
_cell.length_c   1.000
_cell.angle_alpha   90.00
_cell.angle_beta   90.00
_cell.angle_gamma   90.00
#
_symmetry.space_group_name_H-M   'P 1'
#
loop_
_entity.id
_entity.type
_entity.pdbx_description
1 polymer ?
#
loop_
_entity_poly.entity_id
_entity_poly.type
_entity_poly.pdbx_seq_one_letter_code
_entity_poly.pdbx_strand_id
1 'polypeptide(L)'
;MIHEHQRWDRDDHIEFRCTNLDDMVDIIGHMKVKEGVSWDKAAKALCEDYAKAKEYHARSVDYIKGDGLEANKKPKLDGPGGFDLDSIMLYDSKPSSYTRHQFDIKSSPLVAIKKGPDGKRFLRAKQ
;
A
#
# COMPACT_ATOMS: atom_id res chain seq x y z
N MET A 1 1.61 16.26 4.78
CA MET A 1 1.54 15.97 3.33
C MET A 1 1.27 14.49 3.23
N ILE A 2 0.17 14.05 2.60
CA ILE A 2 -0.05 12.61 2.40
C ILE A 2 0.93 12.09 1.37
N HIS A 3 1.39 10.85 1.54
CA HIS A 3 2.08 10.16 0.46
C HIS A 3 1.10 9.88 -0.69
N GLU A 4 1.63 9.79 -1.91
CA GLU A 4 0.83 9.52 -3.12
C GLU A 4 0.14 8.15 -3.00
N HIS A 5 0.84 7.17 -2.41
CA HIS A 5 0.28 5.84 -2.13
C HIS A 5 -0.69 5.79 -0.95
N GLN A 6 -0.92 6.89 -0.22
CA GLN A 6 -1.91 6.95 0.87
C GLN A 6 -3.22 7.61 0.43
N ARG A 7 -3.31 8.07 -0.83
CA ARG A 7 -4.49 8.72 -1.38
C ARG A 7 -5.72 7.81 -1.41
N TRP A 8 -6.88 8.44 -1.31
CA TRP A 8 -8.19 7.78 -1.37
C TRP A 8 -8.47 7.10 -2.72
N ASP A 9 -7.96 7.67 -3.81
CA ASP A 9 -8.06 7.15 -5.17
C ASP A 9 -6.92 6.21 -5.56
N ARG A 10 -5.97 5.91 -4.66
CA ARG A 10 -4.78 5.11 -5.02
C ARG A 10 -5.13 3.78 -5.67
N ASP A 11 -6.21 3.12 -5.26
CA ASP A 11 -6.55 1.78 -5.71
C ASP A 11 -7.07 1.79 -7.17
N ASP A 12 -7.21 2.97 -7.79
CA ASP A 12 -7.40 3.15 -9.23
C ASP A 12 -6.10 3.19 -10.03
N HIS A 13 -4.96 3.36 -9.34
CA HIS A 13 -3.66 3.65 -9.93
C HIS A 13 -2.58 2.65 -9.53
N ILE A 14 -2.65 2.11 -8.31
CA ILE A 14 -1.69 1.16 -7.76
C ILE A 14 -2.40 0.07 -6.94
N GLU A 15 -1.79 -1.11 -6.86
CA GLU A 15 -2.19 -2.21 -5.98
C GLU A 15 -1.20 -2.28 -4.81
N PHE A 16 -1.70 -2.24 -3.58
CA PHE A 16 -0.89 -2.45 -2.38
C PHE A 16 -0.88 -3.93 -1.99
N ARG A 17 0.30 -4.55 -2.10
CA ARG A 17 0.59 -5.95 -1.77
C ARG A 17 1.34 -6.03 -0.47
N CYS A 18 0.61 -5.76 0.60
CA CYS A 18 1.09 -5.79 1.95
C CYS A 18 1.93 -7.03 2.32
N THR A 19 1.58 -8.22 1.83
CA THR A 19 2.35 -9.46 2.08
C THR A 19 3.73 -9.50 1.45
N ASN A 20 4.01 -8.61 0.50
CA ASN A 20 5.33 -8.46 -0.14
C ASN A 20 6.26 -7.53 0.66
N LEU A 21 5.77 -6.89 1.72
CA LEU A 21 6.67 -6.21 2.67
C LEU A 21 7.40 -7.26 3.50
N ASP A 22 8.67 -6.99 3.78
CA ASP A 22 9.46 -7.82 4.69
C ASP A 22 8.70 -8.02 6.01
N ASP A 23 8.85 -9.21 6.59
CA ASP A 23 8.32 -9.59 7.90
C ASP A 23 6.78 -9.71 7.98
N MET A 24 6.02 -9.27 6.96
CA MET A 24 4.55 -9.29 7.02
C MET A 24 3.97 -10.69 7.07
N VAL A 25 4.56 -11.66 6.36
CA VAL A 25 4.13 -13.07 6.42
C VAL A 25 4.21 -13.58 7.87
N ASP A 26 5.31 -13.29 8.56
CA ASP A 26 5.51 -13.74 9.93
C ASP A 26 4.59 -13.01 10.92
N ILE A 27 4.40 -11.70 10.76
CA ILE A 27 3.49 -10.92 11.61
C ILE A 27 2.04 -11.37 11.44
N ILE A 28 1.60 -11.63 10.20
CA ILE A 28 0.26 -12.19 9.92
C ILE A 28 0.12 -13.56 10.57
N GLY A 29 1.14 -14.42 10.45
CA GLY A 29 1.17 -15.72 11.10
C GLY A 29 1.05 -15.63 12.62
N HIS A 30 1.77 -14.68 13.24
CA HIS A 30 1.71 -14.43 14.67
C HIS A 30 0.33 -13.92 15.12
N MET A 31 -0.25 -12.93 14.44
CA MET A 31 -1.60 -12.42 14.75
C MET A 31 -2.65 -13.54 14.62
N LYS A 32 -2.57 -14.33 13.55
CA LYS A 32 -3.47 -15.47 13.32
C LYS A 32 -3.49 -16.42 14.53
N VAL A 33 -2.31 -16.81 15.04
CA VAL A 33 -2.19 -17.70 16.19
C VAL A 33 -2.65 -17.03 17.48
N LYS A 34 -2.22 -15.79 17.72
CA LYS A 34 -2.50 -15.04 18.95
C LYS A 34 -3.99 -14.71 19.12
N GLU A 35 -4.67 -14.33 18.04
CA GLU A 35 -6.09 -13.93 18.06
C GLU A 35 -7.05 -15.06 17.66
N GLY A 36 -6.55 -16.21 17.22
CA GLY A 36 -7.38 -17.34 16.79
C GLY A 36 -8.21 -17.06 15.53
N VAL A 37 -7.72 -16.20 14.64
CA VAL A 37 -8.41 -15.82 13.40
C VAL A 37 -7.86 -16.56 12.18
N SER A 38 -8.54 -16.49 11.03
CA SER A 38 -8.00 -17.02 9.78
C SER A 38 -6.87 -16.14 9.24
N TRP A 39 -6.02 -16.71 8.38
CA TRP A 39 -4.95 -15.96 7.71
C TRP A 39 -5.50 -14.73 6.98
N ASP A 40 -6.57 -14.88 6.19
CA ASP A 40 -7.16 -13.79 5.42
C ASP A 40 -7.68 -12.66 6.31
N LYS A 41 -8.24 -12.99 7.48
CA LYS A 41 -8.70 -11.98 8.44
C LYS A 41 -7.52 -11.22 9.05
N ALA A 42 -6.46 -11.93 9.46
CA ALA A 42 -5.26 -11.31 10.00
C ALA A 42 -4.56 -10.44 8.94
N ALA A 43 -4.40 -10.95 7.72
CA ALA A 43 -3.84 -10.22 6.59
C ALA A 43 -4.64 -8.95 6.31
N LYS A 44 -5.96 -9.05 6.15
CA LYS A 44 -6.81 -7.87 5.91
C LYS A 44 -6.67 -6.82 7.01
N ALA A 45 -6.74 -7.24 8.28
CA ALA A 45 -6.63 -6.32 9.40
C ALA A 45 -5.27 -5.62 9.42
N LEU A 46 -4.16 -6.36 9.26
CA LEU A 46 -2.82 -5.75 9.26
C LEU A 46 -2.55 -4.90 8.01
N CYS A 47 -3.26 -5.11 6.91
CA CYS A 47 -3.01 -4.40 5.65
C CYS A 47 -3.95 -3.21 5.40
N GLU A 48 -5.05 -3.10 6.13
CA GLU A 48 -6.08 -2.08 5.93
C GLU A 48 -6.44 -1.30 7.21
N ASP A 49 -6.26 -1.88 8.40
CA ASP A 49 -6.57 -1.24 9.68
C ASP A 49 -5.29 -0.67 10.31
N TYR A 50 -5.18 0.65 10.30
CA TYR A 50 -4.03 1.36 10.85
C TYR A 50 -3.80 1.06 12.34
N ALA A 51 -4.87 1.02 13.14
CA ALA A 51 -4.74 0.79 14.58
C ALA A 51 -4.22 -0.62 14.85
N LYS A 52 -4.72 -1.61 14.11
CA LYS A 52 -4.25 -3.00 14.22
C LYS A 52 -2.83 -3.18 13.70
N ALA A 53 -2.48 -2.59 12.55
CA ALA A 53 -1.12 -2.60 12.02
C ALA A 53 -0.12 -1.99 13.01
N LYS A 54 -0.49 -0.86 13.64
CA LYS A 54 0.32 -0.19 14.67
C LYS A 54 0.48 -1.02 15.94
N GLU A 55 -0.57 -1.71 16.40
CA GLU A 55 -0.52 -2.61 17.57
C GLU A 55 0.53 -3.72 17.38
N TYR A 56 0.63 -4.26 16.16
CA TYR A 56 1.56 -5.33 15.81
C TYR A 56 2.91 -4.82 15.29
N HIS A 57 3.17 -3.51 15.33
CA HIS A 57 4.35 -2.88 14.74
C HIS A 57 4.59 -3.30 13.28
N ALA A 58 3.52 -3.52 12.54
CA ALA A 58 3.57 -3.98 11.16
C ALA A 58 4.04 -2.86 10.22
N ARG A 59 4.95 -3.19 9.30
CA ARG A 59 5.46 -2.23 8.29
C ARG A 59 4.38 -1.72 7.35
N SER A 60 3.27 -2.42 7.23
CA SER A 60 2.10 -2.00 6.46
C SER A 60 1.52 -0.67 6.92
N VAL A 61 1.77 -0.27 8.18
CA VAL A 61 1.27 0.99 8.76
C VAL A 61 1.59 2.21 7.88
N ASP A 62 2.77 2.23 7.26
CA ASP A 62 3.24 3.34 6.42
C ASP A 62 2.49 3.43 5.07
N TYR A 63 1.82 2.35 4.68
CA TYR A 63 1.16 2.19 3.38
C TYR A 63 -0.37 2.16 3.49
N ILE A 64 -0.97 2.19 4.69
CA ILE A 64 -2.42 2.15 4.84
C ILE A 64 -3.04 3.49 4.39
N LYS A 65 -4.21 3.46 3.72
CA LYS A 65 -4.89 4.68 3.24
C LYS A 65 -5.22 5.57 4.42
N GLY A 66 -4.97 6.87 4.25
CA GLY A 66 -5.44 7.86 5.23
C GLY A 66 -4.78 7.78 6.59
N ASP A 67 -3.53 7.35 6.65
CA ASP A 67 -2.69 7.48 7.84
C ASP A 67 -2.88 8.87 8.50
N GLY A 68 -3.56 8.87 9.65
CA GLY A 68 -3.79 10.05 10.48
C GLY A 68 -4.58 11.21 9.86
N LEU A 69 -5.16 11.06 8.66
CA LEU A 69 -5.81 12.14 7.92
C LEU A 69 -7.17 11.67 7.40
N GLU A 70 -8.13 12.59 7.24
CA GLU A 70 -9.45 12.25 6.67
C GLU A 70 -9.33 11.85 5.19
N ALA A 71 -8.84 10.64 4.91
CA ALA A 71 -8.79 10.08 3.54
C ALA A 71 -10.16 9.91 2.91
N ASN A 72 -11.24 10.02 3.69
CA ASN A 72 -12.59 9.97 3.15
C ASN A 72 -13.05 11.31 2.57
N LYS A 73 -12.32 12.40 2.80
CA LYS A 73 -12.52 13.67 2.09
C LYS A 73 -11.41 13.80 1.07
N LYS A 74 -11.77 14.00 -0.21
CA LYS A 74 -10.83 14.36 -1.27
C LYS A 74 -9.96 15.52 -0.76
N PRO A 75 -8.70 15.29 -0.36
CA PRO A 75 -7.89 16.37 0.14
C PRO A 75 -7.68 17.34 -1.02
N LYS A 76 -7.64 18.66 -0.73
CA LYS A 76 -7.09 19.60 -1.70
C LYS A 76 -5.62 19.20 -1.85
N LEU A 77 -5.30 18.51 -2.93
CA LEU A 77 -3.94 18.15 -3.28
C LEU A 77 -3.28 19.39 -3.84
N ASP A 78 -2.21 19.86 -3.19
CA ASP A 78 -1.32 20.86 -3.75
C ASP A 78 -0.44 20.17 -4.81
N GLY A 79 -0.91 20.12 -6.05
CA GLY A 79 -0.19 19.47 -7.15
C GLY A 79 -0.97 19.49 -8.47
N PRO A 80 -0.29 19.21 -9.61
CA PRO A 80 -0.95 19.06 -10.90
C PRO A 80 -2.07 18.00 -10.79
N GLY A 81 -3.28 18.33 -11.25
CA GLY A 81 -4.43 17.46 -11.07
C GLY A 81 -4.20 16.07 -11.67
N GLY A 82 -4.15 15.04 -10.82
CA GLY A 82 -3.94 13.65 -11.26
C GLY A 82 -3.21 12.82 -10.20
N PHE A 83 -3.17 11.51 -10.39
CA PHE A 83 -2.29 10.62 -9.63
C PHE A 83 -0.93 10.55 -10.33
N ASP A 84 0.13 10.89 -9.63
CA ASP A 84 1.48 10.92 -10.17
C ASP A 84 2.20 9.60 -9.88
N LEU A 85 2.17 8.70 -10.88
CA LEU A 85 2.85 7.40 -10.84
C LEU A 85 4.38 7.49 -10.77
N ASP A 86 4.96 8.65 -11.03
CA ASP A 86 6.39 8.91 -10.95
C ASP A 86 6.77 9.72 -9.70
N SER A 87 5.79 10.04 -8.85
CA SER A 87 6.00 10.81 -7.63
C SER A 87 6.94 10.11 -6.66
N ILE A 88 7.92 10.85 -6.14
CA ILE A 88 8.78 10.40 -5.03
C ILE A 88 7.97 10.08 -3.76
N MET A 89 6.74 10.57 -3.68
CA MET A 89 5.82 10.30 -2.58
C MET A 89 5.11 8.94 -2.70
N LEU A 90 5.40 8.15 -3.73
CA LEU A 90 5.03 6.72 -3.77
C LEU A 90 5.96 5.86 -2.92
N TYR A 91 7.13 6.39 -2.56
CA TYR A 91 8.21 5.67 -1.92
C TYR A 91 8.01 5.75 -0.39
N ASP A 92 8.31 4.66 0.31
CA ASP A 92 8.40 4.68 1.77
C ASP A 92 9.62 5.52 2.16
N SER A 93 9.44 6.51 3.02
CA SER A 93 10.46 7.51 3.38
C SER A 93 11.48 6.98 4.40
N LYS A 94 11.83 5.70 4.31
CA LYS A 94 12.84 5.05 5.15
C LYS A 94 14.24 5.16 4.55
N PRO A 95 15.29 5.36 5.39
CA PRO A 95 16.66 5.16 4.95
C PRO A 95 16.81 3.77 4.33
N SER A 96 17.44 3.68 3.17
CA SER A 96 17.63 2.42 2.43
C SER A 96 16.36 1.80 1.84
N SER A 97 15.26 2.56 1.70
CA SER A 97 14.11 2.11 0.90
C SER A 97 14.61 1.74 -0.51
N TYR A 98 14.63 0.44 -0.82
CA TYR A 98 15.12 -0.07 -2.09
C TYR A 98 14.21 0.40 -3.22
N THR A 99 14.59 1.48 -3.89
CA THR A 99 13.99 1.96 -5.14
C THR A 99 13.95 0.88 -6.23
N ARG A 100 14.74 -0.20 -6.07
CA ARG A 100 14.85 -1.33 -7.00
C ARG A 100 13.69 -2.33 -6.95
N HIS A 101 12.87 -2.37 -5.88
CA HIS A 101 11.76 -3.33 -5.78
C HIS A 101 10.44 -2.83 -6.39
N GLN A 102 10.42 -1.66 -7.01
CA GLN A 102 9.17 -0.94 -7.25
C GLN A 102 8.36 -1.39 -8.46
N PHE A 103 8.90 -2.25 -9.32
CA PHE A 103 8.20 -2.65 -10.53
C PHE A 103 8.36 -4.12 -10.89
N ASP A 104 9.01 -4.91 -10.03
CA ASP A 104 8.84 -6.35 -10.13
C ASP A 104 7.43 -6.68 -9.65
N ILE A 105 6.58 -7.00 -10.61
CA ILE A 105 5.21 -7.41 -10.35
C ILE A 105 5.17 -8.53 -9.31
N LYS A 106 6.20 -9.37 -9.16
CA LYS A 106 6.16 -10.48 -8.20
C LYS A 106 6.47 -10.04 -6.77
N SER A 107 7.44 -9.16 -6.59
CA SER A 107 8.01 -8.85 -5.26
C SER A 107 7.68 -7.45 -4.74
N SER A 108 7.10 -6.57 -5.55
CA SER A 108 6.83 -5.21 -5.11
C SER A 108 5.64 -5.14 -4.14
N PRO A 109 5.73 -4.34 -3.06
CA PRO A 109 4.57 -4.00 -2.25
C PRO A 109 3.63 -2.99 -2.93
N LEU A 110 4.07 -2.24 -3.94
CA LEU A 110 3.23 -1.30 -4.69
C LEU A 110 3.38 -1.56 -6.18
N VAL A 111 2.30 -1.97 -6.85
CA VAL A 111 2.33 -2.27 -8.29
C VAL A 111 1.41 -1.33 -9.05
N ALA A 112 1.91 -0.65 -10.08
CA ALA A 112 1.09 0.23 -10.89
C ALA A 112 0.02 -0.54 -11.68
N ILE A 113 -1.17 0.05 -11.77
CA ILE A 113 -2.31 -0.43 -12.54
C ILE A 113 -2.39 0.37 -13.84
N LYS A 114 -2.54 -0.34 -14.96
CA LYS A 114 -2.90 0.19 -16.27
C LYS A 114 -4.36 -0.16 -16.55
N LYS A 115 -5.19 0.82 -16.86
CA LYS A 115 -6.55 0.61 -17.35
C LYS A 115 -6.51 0.37 -18.86
N GLY A 116 -7.09 -0.73 -19.32
CA GLY A 116 -7.29 -1.04 -20.72
C GLY A 116 -8.45 -0.25 -21.34
N PRO A 117 -8.61 -0.29 -22.67
CA PRO A 117 -9.67 0.43 -23.38
C PRO A 117 -11.09 0.00 -22.95
N ASP A 118 -11.23 -1.22 -22.43
CA ASP A 118 -12.48 -1.82 -21.94
C ASP A 118 -12.70 -1.58 -20.43
N GLY A 119 -11.87 -0.74 -19.80
CA GLY A 119 -11.91 -0.47 -18.36
C GLY A 119 -11.29 -1.56 -17.48
N LYS A 120 -10.79 -2.67 -18.05
CA LYS A 120 -10.12 -3.72 -17.27
C LYS A 120 -8.77 -3.22 -16.74
N ARG A 121 -8.42 -3.68 -15.53
CA ARG A 121 -7.18 -3.33 -14.84
C ARG A 121 -6.11 -4.39 -15.14
N PHE A 122 -4.93 -3.94 -15.55
CA PHE A 122 -3.75 -4.75 -15.82
C PHE A 122 -2.59 -4.26 -14.98
N LEU A 123 -1.71 -5.15 -14.54
CA LEU A 123 -0.51 -4.76 -13.82
C LEU A 123 0.51 -4.22 -14.82
N ARG A 124 1.06 -3.05 -14.53
CA ARG A 124 2.08 -2.40 -15.36
C ARG A 124 3.46 -2.68 -14.76
N ALA A 125 4.24 -3.52 -15.44
CA ALA A 125 5.69 -3.47 -15.30
C ALA A 125 6.18 -2.17 -15.99
N LYS A 126 7.05 -1.42 -15.33
CA LYS A 126 7.79 -0.33 -15.99
C LYS A 126 8.88 -1.00 -16.84
N GLN A 127 8.89 -0.71 -18.15
CA GLN A 127 9.94 -1.17 -19.06
C GLN A 127 11.28 -0.51 -18.71
#